data_AF-A0A8T5HTI1-F1
#
_entry.id   AF-A0A8T5HTI1-F1
#
_cell.length_a   1.000
_cell.length_b   1.000
_cell.length_c   1.000
_cell.angle_alpha   90.00
_cell.angle_beta   90.00
_cell.angle_gamma   90.00
#
_symmetry.space_group_name_H-M   'P 1'
#
loop_
_entity.id
_entity.type
_entity.pdbx_description
1 polymer ?
#
loop_
_entity_poly.entity_id
_entity_poly.type
_entity_poly.pdbx_seq_one_letter_code
_entity_poly.pdbx_strand_id
1 'polypeptide(L)'
;MTLHFTHNLQEAQSNIQAEGYHEIIVHDKEEPKDYMNSCDIVEKYGNAKHEIVELINQVYNKSFNHHNWINKNLEDEVAYFINEVGSNSLNHSEFKAPHKFHVWFGKQGFIVAVEQLGKGFNAEDVHENKIKSNEGRAFEFFNNCKSKIFFDDSKEAKIVFMEHEI
;
A
#
# COMPACT_ATOMS: atom_id res chain seq x y z
N MET A 1 -14.13 -8.93 8.39
CA MET A 1 -12.93 -9.56 7.81
C MET A 1 -12.34 -8.50 6.92
N THR A 2 -11.09 -8.11 7.17
CA THR A 2 -10.53 -6.87 6.64
C THR A 2 -9.63 -7.11 5.43
N LEU A 3 -9.10 -8.33 5.28
CA LEU A 3 -8.51 -8.83 4.04
C LEU A 3 -9.60 -9.49 3.18
N HIS A 4 -9.69 -9.08 1.92
CA HIS A 4 -10.66 -9.57 0.95
C HIS A 4 -9.93 -10.13 -0.27
N PHE A 5 -9.98 -11.45 -0.45
CA PHE A 5 -9.32 -12.13 -1.58
C PHE A 5 -10.17 -12.19 -2.85
N THR A 6 -11.48 -11.89 -2.75
CA THR A 6 -12.40 -11.88 -3.89
C THR A 6 -12.79 -10.46 -4.33
N HIS A 7 -12.53 -9.46 -3.49
CA HIS A 7 -12.82 -8.08 -3.80
C HIS A 7 -11.80 -7.56 -4.81
N ASN A 8 -12.26 -6.81 -5.81
CA ASN A 8 -11.42 -6.36 -6.91
C ASN A 8 -11.51 -4.84 -7.11
N LEU A 9 -10.57 -4.31 -7.90
CA LEU A 9 -10.45 -2.87 -8.14
C LEU A 9 -11.72 -2.26 -8.77
N GLN A 10 -12.41 -3.00 -9.65
CA GLN A 10 -13.63 -2.50 -10.30
C GLN A 10 -14.75 -2.30 -9.28
N GLU A 11 -14.95 -3.27 -8.39
CA GLU A 11 -15.92 -3.16 -7.29
C GLU A 11 -15.56 -2.01 -6.36
N ALA A 12 -14.29 -1.91 -5.95
CA ALA A 12 -13.82 -0.84 -5.08
C ALA A 12 -14.04 0.54 -5.70
N GLN A 13 -13.69 0.73 -6.98
CA GLN A 13 -13.90 1.99 -7.71
C GLN A 13 -15.39 2.36 -7.79
N SER A 14 -16.25 1.36 -7.98
CA SER A 14 -17.70 1.57 -7.95
C SER A 14 -18.19 1.99 -6.57
N ASN A 15 -17.68 1.37 -5.50
CA ASN A 15 -18.05 1.67 -4.12
C ASN A 15 -17.67 3.10 -3.74
N ILE A 16 -16.43 3.53 -4.03
CA ILE A 16 -15.99 4.89 -3.72
C ILE A 16 -16.61 5.95 -4.64
N GLN A 17 -17.29 5.54 -5.72
CA GLN A 17 -17.70 6.39 -6.84
C GLN A 17 -16.52 7.17 -7.41
N ALA A 18 -15.54 6.45 -7.96
CA ALA A 18 -14.28 7.03 -8.42
C ALA A 18 -14.49 8.11 -9.52
N GLU A 19 -13.80 9.24 -9.36
CA GLU A 19 -13.82 10.39 -10.28
C GLU A 19 -12.41 10.84 -10.69
N GLY A 20 -11.38 10.41 -9.96
CA GLY A 20 -9.99 10.79 -10.21
C GLY A 20 -9.02 9.64 -9.96
N TYR A 21 -7.88 9.71 -10.65
CA TYR A 21 -6.77 8.78 -10.49
C TYR A 21 -5.45 9.55 -10.51
N HIS A 22 -4.54 9.15 -9.63
CA HIS A 22 -3.18 9.67 -9.58
C HIS A 22 -2.20 8.52 -9.36
N GLU A 23 -1.01 8.63 -9.93
CA GLU A 23 0.08 7.69 -9.71
C GLU A 23 1.41 8.38 -9.48
N ILE A 24 2.23 7.79 -8.61
CA ILE A 24 3.58 8.25 -8.32
C ILE A 24 4.52 7.08 -8.55
N ILE A 25 5.44 7.26 -9.49
CA ILE A 25 6.45 6.27 -9.85
C ILE A 25 7.64 6.43 -8.91
N VAL A 26 8.05 5.34 -8.26
CA VAL A 26 9.25 5.30 -7.41
C VAL A 26 10.47 4.93 -8.26
N HIS A 27 10.36 3.89 -9.08
CA HIS A 27 11.41 3.47 -10.01
C HIS A 27 10.83 2.71 -11.20
N ASP A 28 11.30 2.97 -12.42
CA ASP A 28 10.83 2.23 -13.62
C ASP A 28 11.72 1.04 -13.99
N LYS A 29 12.92 1.00 -13.43
CA LYS A 29 13.90 -0.02 -13.79
C LYS A 29 13.77 -1.25 -12.92
N GLU A 30 13.80 -2.41 -13.56
CA GLU A 30 14.00 -3.73 -12.95
C GLU A 30 15.49 -3.91 -12.54
N GLU A 31 16.03 -2.94 -11.81
CA GLU A 31 17.38 -3.01 -11.26
C GLU A 31 17.26 -3.28 -9.76
N PRO A 32 17.82 -4.40 -9.25
CA PRO A 32 17.81 -4.66 -7.82
C PRO A 32 18.47 -3.51 -7.07
N LYS A 33 17.92 -3.20 -5.89
CA LYS A 33 18.55 -2.27 -4.98
C LYS A 33 19.96 -2.75 -4.62
N ASP A 34 20.96 -1.95 -4.95
CA ASP A 34 22.37 -2.15 -4.63
C ASP A 34 22.94 -0.92 -3.89
N TYR A 35 24.24 -0.92 -3.57
CA TYR A 35 24.87 0.21 -2.87
C TYR A 35 24.81 1.52 -3.68
N MET A 36 24.74 1.44 -5.01
CA MET A 36 24.84 2.59 -5.91
C MET A 36 23.49 3.28 -6.13
N ASN A 37 22.39 2.51 -6.20
CA ASN A 37 21.04 3.05 -6.44
C ASN A 37 20.15 3.09 -5.18
N SER A 38 20.61 2.52 -4.05
CA SER A 38 19.82 2.43 -2.82
C SER A 38 19.39 3.78 -2.26
N CYS A 39 20.27 4.77 -2.27
CA CYS A 39 19.94 6.10 -1.72
C CYS A 39 18.80 6.74 -2.52
N ASP A 40 18.90 6.74 -3.85
CA ASP A 40 17.92 7.34 -4.74
C ASP A 40 16.55 6.65 -4.65
N ILE A 41 16.52 5.31 -4.64
CA ILE A 41 15.27 4.56 -4.54
C ILE A 41 14.60 4.79 -3.18
N VAL A 42 15.37 4.82 -2.09
CA VAL A 42 14.83 5.06 -0.74
C VAL A 42 14.30 6.48 -0.59
N GLU A 43 14.98 7.48 -1.16
CA GLU A 43 14.53 8.87 -1.13
C GLU A 43 13.24 9.05 -1.94
N LYS A 44 13.20 8.55 -3.19
CA LYS A 44 11.98 8.59 -4.02
C LYS A 44 10.82 7.87 -3.36
N TYR A 45 11.08 6.72 -2.73
CA TYR A 45 10.09 5.99 -1.97
C TYR A 45 9.56 6.82 -0.78
N GLY A 46 10.46 7.44 -0.01
CA GLY A 46 10.10 8.33 1.09
C GLY A 46 9.21 9.51 0.65
N ASN A 47 9.59 10.15 -0.46
CA ASN A 47 8.86 11.27 -1.04
C ASN A 47 7.47 10.83 -1.55
N ALA A 48 7.39 9.70 -2.25
CA ALA A 48 6.11 9.18 -2.76
C ALA A 48 5.12 8.86 -1.64
N LYS A 49 5.59 8.30 -0.51
CA LYS A 49 4.76 8.09 0.69
C LYS A 49 4.20 9.40 1.24
N HIS A 50 5.04 10.43 1.33
CA HIS A 50 4.61 11.73 1.85
C HIS A 50 3.59 12.39 0.90
N GLU A 51 3.88 12.37 -0.40
CA GLU A 51 3.05 13.00 -1.43
C GLU A 51 1.65 12.38 -1.51
N ILE A 52 1.53 11.04 -1.47
CA ILE A 52 0.21 10.38 -1.41
C ILE A 52 -0.61 10.85 -0.20
N VAL A 53 0.02 10.91 0.97
CA VAL A 53 -0.68 11.29 2.21
C VAL A 53 -1.16 12.73 2.13
N GLU A 54 -0.32 13.64 1.63
CA GLU A 54 -0.68 15.04 1.41
C GLU A 54 -1.82 15.20 0.40
N LEU A 55 -1.77 14.47 -0.73
CA LEU A 55 -2.85 14.49 -1.72
C LEU A 55 -4.20 14.06 -1.12
N ILE A 56 -4.21 12.96 -0.34
CA ILE A 56 -5.43 12.48 0.33
C ILE A 56 -5.94 13.52 1.34
N ASN A 57 -5.04 14.11 2.14
CA ASN A 57 -5.41 15.14 3.11
C ASN A 57 -6.01 16.37 2.45
N GLN A 58 -5.44 16.82 1.34
CA GLN A 58 -5.93 17.97 0.58
C GLN A 58 -7.32 17.72 0.00
N VAL A 59 -7.55 16.54 -0.59
CA VAL A 59 -8.84 16.22 -1.24
C VAL A 59 -9.97 16.07 -0.21
N TYR A 60 -9.72 15.44 0.93
CA TYR A 60 -10.76 15.11 1.91
C TYR A 60 -10.73 15.94 3.19
N ASN A 61 -9.87 16.96 3.26
CA ASN A 61 -9.64 17.78 4.45
C ASN A 61 -9.37 16.92 5.70
N LYS A 62 -8.48 15.93 5.55
CA LYS A 62 -8.04 15.01 6.61
C LYS A 62 -6.66 15.43 7.14
N SER A 63 -6.19 14.73 8.16
CA SER A 63 -4.89 14.99 8.83
C SER A 63 -4.09 13.71 9.06
N PHE A 64 -4.13 12.81 8.09
CA PHE A 64 -3.25 11.64 8.08
C PHE A 64 -1.78 12.09 8.09
N ASN A 65 -0.94 11.42 8.85
CA ASN A 65 0.46 11.78 9.01
C ASN A 65 1.33 10.53 9.06
N HIS A 66 2.29 10.44 8.16
CA HIS A 66 3.22 9.32 8.10
C HIS A 66 3.91 8.99 9.44
N HIS A 67 4.19 10.01 10.26
CA HIS A 67 4.83 9.86 11.57
C HIS A 67 3.94 9.18 12.61
N ASN A 68 2.63 9.10 12.38
CA ASN A 68 1.68 8.44 13.28
C ASN A 68 1.95 6.94 13.41
N TRP A 69 2.55 6.31 12.39
CA TRP A 69 3.02 4.92 12.47
C TRP A 69 4.11 4.74 13.53
N ILE A 70 5.06 5.68 13.63
CA ILE A 70 6.13 5.67 14.65
C ILE A 70 5.54 5.84 16.05
N ASN A 71 4.57 6.74 16.18
CA ASN A 71 3.89 7.05 17.45
C ASN A 71 2.80 6.04 17.85
N LYS A 72 2.62 4.99 17.05
CA LYS A 72 1.62 3.94 17.25
C LYS A 72 0.16 4.42 17.28
N ASN A 73 -0.16 5.47 16.54
CA ASN A 73 -1.54 5.93 16.41
C ASN A 73 -2.31 5.06 15.40
N LEU A 74 -3.03 4.06 15.92
CA LEU A 74 -3.74 3.06 15.13
C LEU A 74 -4.97 3.60 14.37
N GLU A 75 -5.39 4.82 14.64
CA GLU A 75 -6.51 5.45 13.92
C GLU A 75 -6.10 5.95 12.53
N ASP A 76 -4.80 6.15 12.30
CA ASP A 76 -4.25 6.57 11.01
C ASP A 76 -3.98 5.36 10.10
N GLU A 77 -5.07 4.80 9.57
CA GLU A 77 -5.01 3.58 8.76
C GLU A 77 -4.20 3.77 7.47
N VAL A 78 -4.19 4.98 6.91
CA VAL A 78 -3.42 5.31 5.70
C VAL A 78 -1.92 5.24 5.98
N ALA A 79 -1.45 5.89 7.04
CA ALA A 79 -0.04 5.85 7.42
C ALA A 79 0.42 4.43 7.73
N TYR A 80 -0.42 3.64 8.39
CA TYR A 80 -0.12 2.24 8.67
C TYR A 80 -0.06 1.37 7.42
N PHE A 81 -1.06 1.49 6.53
CA PHE A 81 -1.12 0.72 5.30
C PHE A 81 0.13 0.95 4.45
N ILE A 82 0.48 2.21 4.19
CA ILE A 82 1.63 2.57 3.36
C ILE A 82 2.95 2.05 3.96
N ASN A 83 3.10 2.06 5.28
CA ASN A 83 4.31 1.53 5.93
C ASN A 83 4.37 0.00 5.94
N GLU A 84 3.26 -0.67 6.25
CA GLU A 84 3.21 -2.13 6.36
C GLU A 84 3.31 -2.80 4.98
N VAL A 85 2.56 -2.33 3.98
CA VAL A 85 2.69 -2.84 2.60
C VAL A 85 4.08 -2.54 2.06
N GLY A 86 4.59 -1.34 2.32
CA GLY A 86 5.97 -0.97 2.03
C GLY A 86 6.99 -1.97 2.56
N SER A 87 6.94 -2.29 3.85
CA SER A 87 7.82 -3.28 4.48
C SER A 87 7.69 -4.67 3.84
N ASN A 88 6.47 -5.09 3.51
CA ASN A 88 6.23 -6.38 2.84
C ASN A 88 6.77 -6.40 1.41
N SER A 89 6.54 -5.35 0.61
CA SER A 89 7.13 -5.20 -0.72
C SER A 89 8.67 -5.17 -0.65
N LEU A 90 9.28 -4.55 0.37
CA LEU A 90 10.73 -4.60 0.59
C LEU A 90 11.25 -6.03 0.85
N ASN A 91 10.42 -6.89 1.44
CA ASN A 91 10.80 -8.26 1.82
C ASN A 91 10.53 -9.30 0.73
N HIS A 92 9.52 -9.08 -0.10
CA HIS A 92 9.06 -10.06 -1.09
C HIS A 92 9.28 -9.64 -2.54
N SER A 93 9.46 -8.34 -2.83
CA SER A 93 9.80 -7.90 -4.19
C SER A 93 11.23 -8.25 -4.54
N GLU A 94 11.43 -8.65 -5.77
CA GLU A 94 12.75 -8.94 -6.36
C GLU A 94 13.70 -7.75 -6.26
N PHE A 95 13.15 -6.53 -6.34
CA PHE A 95 13.90 -5.27 -6.36
C PHE A 95 14.01 -4.58 -5.00
N LYS A 96 13.42 -5.16 -3.94
CA LYS A 96 13.45 -4.63 -2.56
C LYS A 96 13.00 -3.16 -2.48
N ALA A 97 11.97 -2.80 -3.23
CA ALA A 97 11.30 -1.50 -3.22
C ALA A 97 9.94 -1.59 -3.95
N PRO A 98 8.93 -0.80 -3.54
CA PRO A 98 7.74 -0.58 -4.35
C PRO A 98 8.08 0.13 -5.67
N HIS A 99 7.43 -0.29 -6.74
CA HIS A 99 7.54 0.31 -8.07
C HIS A 99 6.74 1.61 -8.17
N LYS A 100 5.46 1.54 -7.79
CA LYS A 100 4.49 2.59 -8.01
C LYS A 100 3.48 2.64 -6.87
N PHE A 101 3.00 3.83 -6.67
CA PHE A 101 1.94 4.18 -5.77
C PHE A 101 0.74 4.67 -6.58
N HIS A 102 -0.46 4.20 -6.23
CA HIS A 102 -1.69 4.56 -6.91
C HIS A 102 -2.68 5.16 -5.93
N VAL A 103 -3.45 6.17 -6.36
CA VAL A 103 -4.60 6.67 -5.62
C VAL A 103 -5.77 6.90 -6.56
N TRP A 104 -6.92 6.33 -6.21
CA TRP A 104 -8.21 6.68 -6.81
C TRP A 104 -9.00 7.52 -5.82
N PHE A 105 -9.55 8.63 -6.30
CA PHE A 105 -10.39 9.54 -5.52
C PHE A 105 -11.84 9.36 -5.95
N GLY A 106 -12.76 9.37 -4.99
CA GLY A 106 -14.18 9.25 -5.23
C GLY A 106 -15.00 10.00 -4.20
N LYS A 107 -16.31 10.08 -4.43
CA LYS A 107 -17.22 10.82 -3.55
C LYS A 107 -17.44 10.16 -2.18
N GLN A 108 -17.29 8.85 -2.11
CA GLN A 108 -17.58 8.04 -0.90
C GLN A 108 -16.32 7.48 -0.24
N GLY A 109 -15.15 7.72 -0.82
CA GLY A 109 -13.92 7.09 -0.37
C GLY A 109 -12.76 7.34 -1.30
N PHE A 110 -11.63 6.74 -0.95
CA PHE A 110 -10.49 6.63 -1.83
C PHE A 110 -9.94 5.21 -1.80
N ILE A 111 -9.18 4.88 -2.83
CA ILE A 111 -8.39 3.65 -2.87
C ILE A 111 -6.94 4.06 -2.97
N VAL A 112 -6.08 3.55 -2.09
CA VAL A 112 -4.63 3.65 -2.23
C VAL A 112 -4.05 2.28 -2.51
N ALA A 113 -3.09 2.19 -3.42
CA ALA A 113 -2.42 0.93 -3.73
C ALA A 113 -0.92 1.09 -3.86
N VAL A 114 -0.22 -0.01 -3.63
CA VAL A 114 1.23 -0.13 -3.77
C VAL A 114 1.51 -1.29 -4.70
N GLU A 115 2.21 -1.01 -5.79
CA GLU A 115 2.61 -1.97 -6.81
C GLU A 115 4.09 -2.31 -6.68
N GLN A 116 4.44 -3.58 -6.91
CA GLN A 116 5.81 -4.05 -7.04
C GLN A 116 6.07 -4.61 -8.44
N LEU A 117 7.31 -4.48 -8.91
CA LEU A 117 7.80 -5.16 -10.12
C LEU A 117 8.32 -6.56 -9.82
N GLY A 118 8.33 -7.41 -10.85
CA GLY A 118 8.87 -8.76 -10.81
C GLY A 118 7.85 -9.81 -10.34
N LYS A 119 8.32 -10.79 -9.57
CA LYS A 119 7.51 -11.90 -9.07
C LYS A 119 6.54 -11.45 -7.97
N GLY A 120 5.26 -11.81 -8.10
CA GLY A 120 4.27 -11.61 -7.05
C GLY A 120 4.45 -12.57 -5.86
N PHE A 121 3.58 -12.43 -4.85
CA PHE A 121 3.55 -13.33 -3.69
C PHE A 121 2.14 -13.90 -3.46
N ASN A 122 2.06 -15.08 -2.85
CA ASN A 122 0.77 -15.67 -2.50
C ASN A 122 0.26 -15.05 -1.19
N ALA A 123 -0.68 -14.11 -1.29
CA ALA A 123 -1.24 -13.40 -0.15
C ALA A 123 -2.11 -14.31 0.74
N GLU A 124 -2.80 -15.29 0.15
CA GLU A 124 -3.55 -16.31 0.89
C GLU A 124 -2.60 -17.13 1.77
N ASP A 125 -1.52 -17.65 1.19
CA ASP A 125 -0.52 -18.46 1.90
C ASP A 125 0.17 -17.68 3.03
N VAL A 126 0.56 -16.42 2.75
CA VAL A 126 1.17 -15.54 3.76
C VAL A 126 0.20 -15.28 4.93
N HIS A 127 -1.09 -15.08 4.64
CA HIS A 127 -2.12 -14.87 5.66
C HIS A 127 -2.38 -16.14 6.48
N GLU A 128 -2.62 -17.27 5.82
CA GLU A 128 -2.95 -18.56 6.46
C GLU A 128 -1.80 -19.05 7.34
N ASN A 129 -0.55 -18.94 6.85
CA ASN A 129 0.64 -19.43 7.55
C ASN A 129 1.30 -18.39 8.46
N LYS A 130 0.75 -17.16 8.55
CA LYS A 130 1.25 -16.07 9.40
C LYS A 130 2.75 -15.82 9.21
N ILE A 131 3.21 -15.83 7.96
CA ILE A 131 4.63 -15.68 7.64
C ILE A 131 5.08 -14.26 8.02
N LYS A 132 5.91 -14.13 9.07
CA LYS A 132 6.49 -12.86 9.53
C LYS A 132 7.97 -12.82 9.15
N SER A 133 8.34 -12.12 8.09
CA SER A 133 9.75 -12.08 7.66
C SER A 133 10.55 -10.90 8.22
N ASN A 134 9.96 -9.87 8.85
CA ASN A 134 10.70 -8.79 9.52
C ASN A 134 9.86 -8.08 10.60
N GLU A 135 10.54 -7.38 11.50
CA GLU A 135 9.96 -6.58 12.59
C GLU A 135 9.06 -5.45 12.05
N GLY A 136 7.78 -5.77 11.91
CA GLY A 136 6.63 -4.93 11.59
C GLY A 136 5.38 -5.71 12.02
N ARG A 137 4.21 -5.06 12.16
CA ARG A 137 3.03 -5.80 12.66
C ARG A 137 2.49 -6.81 11.65
N ALA A 138 3.03 -6.90 10.44
CA ALA A 138 2.93 -8.06 9.53
C ALA A 138 1.50 -8.59 9.41
N PHE A 139 0.70 -8.03 8.50
CA PHE A 139 -0.72 -8.37 8.28
C PHE A 139 -1.64 -8.26 9.52
N GLU A 140 -1.13 -8.12 10.75
CA GLU A 140 -1.93 -7.92 11.96
C GLU A 140 -2.61 -6.56 11.96
N PHE A 141 -1.98 -5.54 11.35
CA PHE A 141 -2.65 -4.27 11.05
C PHE A 141 -3.86 -4.51 10.12
N PHE A 142 -3.67 -5.25 9.02
CA PHE A 142 -4.75 -5.58 8.09
C PHE A 142 -5.83 -6.47 8.69
N ASN A 143 -5.63 -7.07 9.86
CA ASN A 143 -6.69 -7.80 10.55
C ASN A 143 -7.58 -6.89 11.41
N ASN A 144 -7.13 -5.67 11.71
CA ASN A 144 -7.78 -4.76 12.66
C ASN A 144 -8.16 -3.40 12.07
N CYS A 145 -7.79 -3.09 10.82
CA CYS A 145 -8.26 -1.86 10.18
C CYS A 145 -9.73 -1.96 9.75
N LYS A 146 -10.38 -0.81 9.64
CA LYS A 146 -11.75 -0.65 9.14
C LYS A 146 -11.79 -0.66 7.61
N SER A 147 -10.73 -0.17 6.98
CA SER A 147 -10.55 -0.17 5.54
C SER A 147 -10.49 -1.58 4.95
N LYS A 148 -10.97 -1.78 3.72
CA LYS A 148 -10.89 -3.09 3.06
C LYS A 148 -9.54 -3.23 2.35
N ILE A 149 -8.81 -4.30 2.65
CA ILE A 149 -7.53 -4.62 2.01
C ILE A 149 -7.74 -5.73 0.99
N PHE A 150 -7.30 -5.54 -0.25
CA PHE A 150 -7.48 -6.52 -1.32
C PHE A 150 -6.29 -6.54 -2.29
N PHE A 151 -6.31 -7.45 -3.25
CA PHE A 151 -5.16 -7.77 -4.11
C PHE A 151 -5.59 -7.79 -5.58
N ASP A 152 -4.65 -7.60 -6.49
CA ASP A 152 -4.86 -7.78 -7.93
C ASP A 152 -5.08 -9.26 -8.28
N ASP A 153 -4.21 -10.13 -7.76
CA ASP A 153 -4.35 -11.58 -7.77
C ASP A 153 -3.90 -12.11 -6.39
N SER A 154 -4.79 -12.76 -5.63
CA SER A 154 -4.47 -13.21 -4.27
C SER A 154 -3.38 -14.29 -4.20
N LYS A 155 -3.10 -15.00 -5.30
CA LYS A 155 -2.12 -16.09 -5.37
C LYS A 155 -0.79 -15.66 -5.96
N GLU A 156 -0.79 -14.57 -6.73
CA GLU A 156 0.41 -13.95 -7.31
C GLU A 156 0.36 -12.42 -7.18
N ALA A 157 0.10 -11.93 -5.97
CA ALA A 157 -0.15 -10.52 -5.69
C ALA A 157 1.06 -9.67 -6.04
N LYS A 158 0.84 -8.67 -6.90
CA LYS A 158 1.81 -7.61 -7.24
C LYS A 158 1.32 -6.25 -6.79
N ILE A 159 0.02 -6.11 -6.57
CA ILE A 159 -0.58 -4.87 -6.08
C ILE A 159 -1.41 -5.17 -4.84
N VAL A 160 -1.15 -4.43 -3.77
CA VAL A 160 -1.98 -4.45 -2.57
C VAL A 160 -2.76 -3.14 -2.53
N PHE A 161 -4.06 -3.24 -2.34
CA PHE A 161 -5.00 -2.12 -2.33
C PHE A 161 -5.59 -1.93 -0.92
N MET A 162 -5.91 -0.68 -0.58
CA MET A 162 -6.75 -0.30 0.55
C MET A 162 -7.88 0.58 0.05
N GLU A 163 -9.12 0.12 0.21
CA GLU A 163 -10.34 0.92 0.06
C GLU A 163 -10.70 1.54 1.41
N HIS A 164 -10.76 2.88 1.46
CA HIS A 164 -11.11 3.65 2.64
C HIS A 164 -12.37 4.47 2.39
N GLU A 165 -13.40 4.24 3.20
CA GLU A 165 -14.66 4.99 3.18
C GLU A 165 -14.58 6.21 4.13
N ILE A 166 -15.17 7.35 3.75
CA ILE A 166 -15.01 8.65 4.44
C ILE A 166 -16.18 9.02 5.35
#